data_AF-A0A9Q0XIZ2-F1
#
_entry.id   AF-A0A9Q0XIZ2-F1
#
_cell.length_a   1.000
_cell.length_b   1.000
_cell.length_c   1.000
_cell.angle_alpha   90.00
_cell.angle_beta   90.00
_cell.angle_gamma   90.00
#
_symmetry.space_group_name_H-M   'P 1'
#
loop_
_entity.id
_entity.type
_entity.pdbx_description
1 polymer ?
#
loop_
_entity_poly.entity_id
_entity_poly.type
_entity_poly.pdbx_seq_one_letter_code
_entity_poly.pdbx_strand_id
1 'polypeptide(L)'
;FIFWVTKFAAHSAWGVNLGLRAQVVVEWRGHQGWSWDRFMDLVLLGCSQLPFEILVIHLSDNDLAQKMGKALIQQIIADLSSLKQQFLRLQFLWSAIIPRKVWQVARDPRLIDWASREVNREVKQAVAAGLGSVVEHPLIRVECSKL
;
A
#
# COMPACT_ATOMS: atom_id res chain seq x y z
N PHE A 1 1.39 -4.44 -7.87
CA PHE A 1 2.08 -5.32 -6.90
C PHE A 1 1.11 -6.36 -6.32
N ILE A 2 0.00 -5.96 -5.69
CA ILE A 2 -0.94 -6.90 -5.04
C ILE A 2 -1.43 -8.02 -5.95
N PHE A 3 -1.80 -7.74 -7.22
CA PHE A 3 -2.20 -8.78 -8.17
C PHE A 3 -1.20 -9.95 -8.28
N TRP A 4 0.10 -9.64 -8.34
CA TRP A 4 1.15 -10.65 -8.44
C TRP A 4 1.37 -11.37 -7.12
N VAL A 5 1.27 -10.67 -5.99
CA VAL A 5 1.37 -11.27 -4.66
C VAL A 5 0.20 -12.23 -4.41
N THR A 6 -1.01 -11.89 -4.83
CA THR A 6 -2.17 -12.78 -4.77
C THR A 6 -1.93 -14.06 -5.56
N LYS A 7 -1.43 -13.93 -6.80
CA LYS A 7 -1.08 -15.10 -7.63
C LYS A 7 0.01 -15.93 -6.97
N PHE A 8 1.06 -15.30 -6.44
CA PHE A 8 2.13 -16.00 -5.75
C PHE A 8 1.61 -16.75 -4.53
N ALA A 9 0.86 -16.09 -3.64
CA ALA A 9 0.30 -16.70 -2.44
C ALA A 9 -0.55 -17.94 -2.78
N ALA A 10 -1.38 -17.85 -3.82
CA ALA A 10 -2.23 -18.95 -4.28
C ALA A 10 -1.45 -20.19 -4.75
N HIS A 11 -0.23 -20.02 -5.27
CA HIS A 11 0.63 -21.12 -5.74
C HIS A 11 1.77 -21.46 -4.77
N SER A 12 1.90 -20.72 -3.68
CA SER A 12 2.93 -20.98 -2.66
C SER A 12 2.51 -22.10 -1.72
N ALA A 13 3.48 -22.73 -1.05
CA ALA A 13 3.21 -23.71 0.01
C ALA A 13 2.43 -23.12 1.20
N TRP A 14 2.41 -21.79 1.35
CA TRP A 14 1.70 -21.08 2.40
C TRP A 14 0.22 -20.81 2.06
N GLY A 15 -0.17 -20.98 0.79
CA GLY A 15 -1.53 -20.73 0.32
C GLY A 15 -1.99 -19.26 0.47
N VAL A 16 -3.26 -19.00 0.13
CA VAL A 16 -3.82 -17.63 0.10
C VAL A 16 -3.84 -16.92 1.44
N ASN A 17 -3.80 -17.65 2.56
CA ASN A 17 -3.75 -17.08 3.91
C ASN A 17 -2.33 -16.98 4.46
N LEU A 18 -1.29 -17.20 3.63
CA LEU A 18 0.12 -17.12 4.01
C LEU A 18 0.49 -18.00 5.22
N GLY A 19 -0.13 -19.17 5.36
CA GLY A 19 0.06 -20.09 6.48
C GLY A 19 -0.65 -19.67 7.77
N LEU A 20 -1.39 -18.55 7.77
CA LEU A 20 -2.01 -17.96 8.96
C LEU A 20 -3.50 -18.30 9.12
N ARG A 21 -4.04 -19.25 8.35
CA ARG A 21 -5.49 -19.54 8.31
C ARG A 21 -6.14 -19.79 9.68
N ALA A 22 -5.39 -20.32 10.64
CA ALA A 22 -5.89 -20.56 12.00
C ALA A 22 -6.14 -19.27 12.81
N GLN A 23 -5.55 -18.14 12.39
CA GLN A 23 -5.56 -16.86 13.11
C GLN A 23 -6.19 -15.74 12.27
N VAL A 24 -5.96 -15.75 10.96
CA VAL A 24 -6.36 -14.69 10.04
C VAL A 24 -6.86 -15.29 8.73
N VAL A 25 -7.98 -14.76 8.24
CA VAL A 25 -8.44 -14.97 6.87
C VAL A 25 -8.04 -13.76 6.04
N VAL A 26 -7.24 -13.99 5.00
CA VAL A 26 -6.74 -12.95 4.12
C VAL A 26 -7.63 -12.84 2.89
N GLU A 27 -8.23 -11.66 2.72
CA GLU A 27 -8.91 -11.30 1.48
C GLU A 27 -8.00 -10.40 0.64
N TRP A 28 -7.64 -10.87 -0.55
CA TRP A 28 -6.78 -10.12 -1.47
C TRP A 28 -7.61 -9.22 -2.39
N ARG A 29 -7.46 -7.90 -2.24
CA ARG A 29 -8.06 -6.92 -3.16
C ARG A 29 -6.99 -6.19 -3.95
N GLY A 30 -6.47 -6.85 -4.97
CA GLY A 30 -5.47 -6.31 -5.88
C GLY A 30 -5.96 -6.22 -7.30
N HIS A 31 -5.85 -5.04 -7.90
CA HIS A 31 -6.08 -4.85 -9.33
C HIS A 31 -4.94 -4.05 -9.94
N GLN A 32 -4.64 -4.32 -11.21
CA GLN A 32 -3.63 -3.56 -11.94
C GLN A 32 -4.19 -2.17 -12.31
N GLY A 33 -3.34 -1.14 -12.30
CA GLY A 33 -3.75 0.20 -12.75
C GLY A 33 -4.63 1.01 -11.79
N TRP A 34 -4.84 0.57 -10.53
CA TRP A 34 -5.58 1.40 -9.57
C TRP A 34 -4.78 2.62 -9.14
N SER A 35 -5.50 3.74 -9.01
CA SER A 35 -5.12 4.93 -8.27
C SER A 35 -5.67 4.89 -6.84
N TRP A 36 -5.18 5.79 -6.01
CA TRP A 36 -5.62 6.02 -4.64
C TRP A 36 -7.11 6.32 -4.57
N ASP A 37 -7.62 7.18 -5.46
CA ASP A 37 -9.03 7.58 -5.46
C ASP A 37 -9.93 6.35 -5.68
N ARG A 38 -9.58 5.48 -6.63
CA ARG A 38 -10.33 4.25 -6.90
C ARG A 38 -10.22 3.24 -5.77
N PHE A 39 -9.08 3.20 -5.07
CA PHE A 39 -8.92 2.40 -3.86
C PHE A 39 -9.88 2.87 -2.77
N MET A 40 -9.99 4.17 -2.54
CA MET A 40 -10.86 4.75 -1.53
C MET A 40 -12.34 4.44 -1.78
N ASP A 41 -12.81 4.53 -3.02
CA ASP A 41 -14.18 4.14 -3.39
C ASP A 41 -14.50 2.70 -2.96
N LEU A 42 -13.55 1.79 -3.16
CA LEU A 42 -13.72 0.38 -2.82
C LEU A 42 -13.60 0.09 -1.33
N VAL A 43 -12.79 0.85 -0.61
CA VAL A 43 -12.73 0.76 0.86
C VAL A 43 -14.07 1.19 1.45
N LEU A 44 -14.62 2.31 0.99
CA LEU A 44 -15.92 2.81 1.47
C LEU A 44 -17.06 1.83 1.14
N LEU A 45 -17.08 1.26 -0.07
CA LEU A 45 -18.04 0.24 -0.46
C LEU A 45 -17.84 -1.08 0.31
N GLY A 46 -16.59 -1.50 0.56
CA GLY A 46 -16.27 -2.79 1.17
C GLY A 46 -16.41 -2.81 2.69
N CYS A 47 -15.95 -1.76 3.37
CA CYS A 47 -16.02 -1.65 4.84
C CYS A 47 -17.47 -1.53 5.35
N SER A 48 -18.42 -1.13 4.50
CA SER A 48 -19.84 -1.14 4.85
C SER A 48 -20.48 -2.54 4.77
N GLN A 49 -19.82 -3.51 4.15
CA GLN A 49 -20.41 -4.82 3.81
C GLN A 49 -19.75 -6.00 4.53
N LEU A 50 -18.53 -5.87 5.05
CA LEU A 50 -17.78 -6.98 5.64
C LEU A 50 -17.06 -6.57 6.94
N PRO A 51 -16.95 -7.48 7.94
CA PRO A 51 -16.25 -7.22 9.18
C PRO A 51 -14.73 -7.36 8.98
N PHE A 52 -14.09 -6.38 8.35
CA PHE A 52 -12.64 -6.31 8.31
C PHE A 52 -12.10 -5.72 9.61
N GLU A 53 -11.22 -6.45 10.29
CA GLU A 53 -10.50 -5.94 11.48
C GLU A 53 -9.20 -5.22 11.08
N ILE A 54 -8.59 -5.64 9.98
CA ILE A 54 -7.28 -5.17 9.53
C ILE A 54 -7.33 -4.87 8.03
N LEU A 55 -6.92 -3.65 7.66
CA LEU A 55 -6.74 -3.23 6.27
C LEU A 55 -5.25 -2.99 5.98
N VAL A 56 -4.65 -3.86 5.18
CA VAL A 56 -3.27 -3.69 4.70
C VAL A 56 -3.28 -2.90 3.39
N ILE A 57 -2.59 -1.77 3.36
CA ILE A 57 -2.55 -0.84 2.24
C ILE A 57 -1.15 -0.85 1.65
N HIS A 58 -1.05 -1.06 0.34
CA HIS A 58 0.21 -0.98 -0.39
C HIS A 58 0.02 -0.13 -1.65
N LEU A 59 0.57 1.08 -1.63
CA LEU A 59 0.52 1.99 -2.76
C LEU A 59 1.47 1.55 -3.88
N SER A 60 1.05 1.73 -5.13
CA SER A 60 1.82 1.34 -6.31
C SER A 60 2.30 2.53 -7.14
N ASP A 61 3.07 2.24 -8.17
CA ASP A 61 3.67 3.16 -9.13
C ASP A 61 2.68 4.11 -9.82
N ASN A 62 1.41 3.73 -9.98
CA ASN A 62 0.44 4.51 -10.74
C ASN A 62 0.19 5.89 -10.14
N ASP A 63 0.04 5.97 -8.81
CA ASP A 63 -0.23 7.23 -8.12
C ASP A 63 0.98 8.16 -8.11
N LEU A 64 2.17 7.58 -7.96
CA LEU A 64 3.43 8.32 -7.97
C LEU A 64 3.74 8.95 -9.34
N ALA A 65 3.28 8.32 -10.42
CA ALA A 65 3.48 8.83 -11.77
C ALA A 65 2.51 9.96 -12.15
N GLN A 66 1.35 10.06 -11.48
CA GLN A 66 0.25 10.93 -11.88
C GLN A 66 0.09 12.19 -11.00
N LYS A 67 0.39 12.11 -9.71
CA LYS A 67 0.22 13.23 -8.77
C LYS A 67 1.58 13.64 -8.20
N MET A 68 1.81 14.96 -8.09
CA MET A 68 2.99 15.46 -7.37
C MET A 68 2.97 14.95 -5.94
N GLY A 69 4.11 14.42 -5.45
CA GLY A 69 4.19 13.68 -4.17
C GLY A 69 3.49 14.36 -3.00
N LYS A 70 3.59 15.69 -2.86
CA LYS A 70 2.96 16.43 -1.75
C LYS A 70 1.42 16.36 -1.75
N ALA A 71 0.78 16.50 -2.91
CA ALA A 71 -0.69 16.45 -3.00
C ALA A 71 -1.19 15.03 -2.70
N LEU A 72 -0.49 14.02 -3.20
CA LEU A 72 -0.79 12.62 -2.90
C LEU A 72 -0.64 12.31 -1.40
N ILE A 73 0.43 12.78 -0.76
CA ILE A 73 0.65 12.61 0.68
C ILE A 73 -0.49 13.22 1.49
N GLN A 74 -0.88 14.47 1.18
CA GLN A 74 -1.96 15.15 1.88
C GLN A 74 -3.29 14.41 1.71
N GLN A 75 -3.59 13.94 0.49
CA GLN A 75 -4.79 13.15 0.20
C GLN A 75 -4.81 11.85 1.03
N ILE A 76 -3.71 11.08 1.01
CA ILE A 76 -3.61 9.82 1.75
C ILE A 76 -3.82 10.05 3.25
N ILE A 77 -3.15 11.05 3.83
CA ILE A 77 -3.25 11.32 5.27
C ILE A 77 -4.67 11.75 5.65
N ALA A 78 -5.29 12.63 4.86
CA ALA A 78 -6.67 13.07 5.09
C ALA A 78 -7.64 11.89 5.03
N ASP A 79 -7.56 11.07 3.98
CA ASP A 79 -8.44 9.92 3.78
C ASP A 79 -8.30 8.87 4.89
N LEU A 80 -7.07 8.54 5.28
CA LEU A 80 -6.82 7.62 6.39
C LEU A 80 -7.34 8.18 7.72
N SER A 81 -7.25 9.49 7.93
CA SER A 81 -7.79 10.15 9.12
C SER A 81 -9.31 10.05 9.16
N SER A 82 -9.98 10.32 8.04
CA SER A 82 -11.43 10.17 7.90
C SER A 82 -11.88 8.73 8.10
N LEU A 83 -11.20 7.75 7.49
CA LEU A 83 -11.51 6.34 7.69
C LEU A 83 -11.30 5.90 9.14
N LYS A 84 -10.27 6.41 9.82
CA LYS A 84 -10.02 6.09 11.23
C LYS A 84 -11.15 6.59 12.13
N GLN A 85 -11.68 7.77 11.85
CA GLN A 85 -12.83 8.34 12.56
C GLN A 85 -14.13 7.55 12.29
N GLN A 86 -14.33 7.12 11.04
CA GLN A 86 -15.53 6.39 10.64
C GLN A 86 -15.53 4.92 11.12
N PHE A 87 -14.36 4.26 11.09
CA PHE A 87 -14.20 2.84 11.38
C PHE A 87 -13.26 2.62 12.57
N LEU A 88 -13.73 2.94 13.77
CA LEU A 88 -12.91 2.93 14.99
C LEU A 88 -12.22 1.58 15.29
N ARG A 89 -12.84 0.46 14.87
CA ARG A 89 -12.31 -0.90 15.07
C ARG A 89 -11.32 -1.33 13.99
N LEU A 90 -11.28 -0.64 12.85
CA LEU A 90 -10.39 -1.00 11.75
C LEU A 90 -8.96 -0.57 12.06
N GLN A 91 -8.02 -1.51 11.92
CA GLN A 91 -6.59 -1.25 12.03
C GLN A 91 -5.98 -1.09 10.63
N PHE A 92 -5.34 0.06 10.38
CA PHE A 92 -4.61 0.28 9.13
C PHE A 92 -3.17 -0.20 9.26
N LEU A 93 -2.72 -1.01 8.31
CA LEU A 93 -1.32 -1.38 8.15
C LEU A 93 -0.81 -0.78 6.84
N TRP A 94 0.03 0.25 6.93
CA TRP A 94 0.69 0.82 5.78
C TRP A 94 1.92 0.01 5.41
N SER A 95 1.89 -0.65 4.26
CA SER A 95 3.03 -1.33 3.66
C SER A 95 3.88 -0.31 2.90
N ALA A 96 5.12 -0.12 3.35
CA ALA A 96 6.06 0.77 2.69
C ALA A 96 6.19 0.44 1.20
N ILE A 97 6.21 1.48 0.36
CA ILE A 97 6.43 1.34 -1.07
C ILE A 97 7.83 0.75 -1.27
N ILE A 98 7.90 -0.35 -2.01
CA ILE A 98 9.14 -1.08 -2.27
C ILE A 98 9.96 -0.34 -3.34
N PRO A 99 11.27 -0.15 -3.13
CA PRO A 99 12.13 0.49 -4.13
C PRO A 99 12.22 -0.37 -5.40
N ARG A 100 12.29 0.29 -6.58
CA ARG A 100 12.34 -0.40 -7.88
C ARG A 100 13.59 -0.03 -8.67
N LYS A 101 14.12 -1.00 -9.42
CA LYS A 101 15.19 -0.79 -10.41
C LYS A 101 14.72 0.01 -11.62
N VAL A 102 13.51 -0.26 -12.09
CA VAL A 102 12.92 0.35 -13.29
C VAL A 102 11.49 0.75 -12.99
N TRP A 103 11.14 1.97 -13.36
CA TRP A 103 9.78 2.48 -13.33
C TRP A 103 9.25 2.52 -14.76
N GLN A 104 8.48 1.51 -15.16
CA GLN A 104 8.08 1.29 -16.56
C GLN A 104 7.30 2.46 -17.20
N VAL A 105 6.61 3.27 -16.39
CA VAL A 105 5.75 4.37 -16.84
C VAL A 105 6.39 5.75 -16.55
N ALA A 106 7.61 5.78 -16.01
CA ALA A 106 8.25 7.03 -15.60
C ALA A 106 8.89 7.76 -16.78
N ARG A 107 8.53 9.04 -16.96
CA ARG A 107 9.31 9.95 -17.82
C ARG A 107 10.66 10.29 -17.18
N ASP A 108 10.72 10.41 -15.86
CA ASP A 108 11.97 10.48 -15.09
C ASP A 108 11.91 9.52 -13.89
N PRO A 109 12.60 8.36 -13.97
CA PRO A 109 12.66 7.38 -12.88
C PRO A 109 13.15 7.95 -11.54
N ARG A 110 14.00 8.99 -11.56
CA ARG A 110 14.55 9.60 -10.34
C ARG A 110 13.49 10.40 -9.60
N LEU A 111 12.60 11.07 -10.33
CA LEU A 111 11.48 11.81 -9.73
C LEU A 111 10.49 10.86 -9.06
N ILE A 112 10.21 9.71 -9.68
CA ILE A 112 9.32 8.70 -9.06
C ILE A 112 9.98 8.07 -7.84
N ASP A 113 11.28 7.75 -7.89
CA ASP A 113 12.00 7.23 -6.73
C ASP A 113 11.99 8.26 -5.57
N TRP A 114 12.29 9.52 -5.87
CA TRP A 114 12.19 10.61 -4.89
C TRP A 114 10.78 10.73 -4.30
N ALA A 115 9.74 10.77 -5.14
CA ALA A 115 8.36 10.84 -4.69
C ALA A 115 7.97 9.64 -3.83
N SER A 116 8.43 8.43 -4.17
CA SER A 116 8.18 7.22 -3.38
C SER A 116 8.81 7.29 -1.99
N ARG A 117 10.04 7.85 -1.89
CA ARG A 117 10.73 8.05 -0.61
C ARG A 117 10.02 9.11 0.23
N GLU A 118 9.57 10.18 -0.40
CA GLU A 118 8.85 11.25 0.27
C GLU A 118 7.49 10.75 0.81
N VAL A 119 6.72 10.02 -0.02
CA VAL A 119 5.48 9.36 0.42
C VAL A 119 5.74 8.39 1.56
N ASN A 120 6.76 7.53 1.42
CA ASN A 120 7.13 6.64 2.51
C ASN A 120 7.49 7.40 3.78
N ARG A 121 8.25 8.50 3.73
CA ARG A 121 8.62 9.25 4.93
C ARG A 121 7.39 9.85 5.62
N GLU A 122 6.63 10.65 4.89
CA GLU A 122 5.53 11.44 5.46
C GLU A 122 4.34 10.56 5.88
N VAL A 123 3.92 9.62 5.01
CA VAL A 123 2.77 8.76 5.33
C VAL A 123 3.10 7.80 6.46
N LYS A 124 4.31 7.22 6.51
CA LYS A 124 4.70 6.36 7.64
C LYS A 124 4.68 7.13 8.95
N GLN A 125 5.20 8.35 8.96
CA GLN A 125 5.21 9.19 10.15
C GLN A 125 3.78 9.46 10.63
N ALA A 126 2.88 9.87 9.73
CA ALA A 126 1.49 10.11 10.07
C ALA A 126 0.78 8.83 10.56
N VAL A 127 1.03 7.69 9.90
CA VAL A 127 0.45 6.40 10.29
C VAL A 127 0.92 5.98 11.68
N ALA A 128 2.22 6.03 11.93
CA ALA A 128 2.81 5.69 13.23
C ALA A 128 2.38 6.65 14.35
N ALA A 129 2.04 7.91 14.02
CA ALA A 129 1.58 8.91 14.98
C ALA A 129 0.12 8.73 15.46
N GLY A 130 -0.61 7.74 14.94
CA GLY A 130 -1.93 7.39 15.48
C GLY A 130 -2.96 6.90 14.48
N LEU A 131 -2.66 6.90 13.17
CA LEU A 131 -3.60 6.34 12.19
C LEU A 131 -3.54 4.81 12.16
N GLY A 132 -2.39 4.19 12.44
CA GLY A 132 -2.26 2.73 12.42
C GLY A 132 -0.84 2.24 12.67
N SER A 133 -0.45 1.22 11.93
CA SER A 133 0.89 0.60 12.02
C SER A 133 1.56 0.56 10.65
N VAL A 134 2.89 0.49 10.66
CA VAL A 134 3.70 0.48 9.44
C VAL A 134 4.39 -0.88 9.29
N VAL A 135 4.34 -1.43 8.08
CA VAL A 135 5.12 -2.60 7.68
C VAL A 135 6.26 -2.11 6.80
N GLU A 136 7.49 -2.24 7.29
CA GLU A 136 8.70 -1.91 6.56
C GLU A 136 9.34 -3.14 5.90
N HIS A 137 10.15 -2.89 4.87
CA HIS A 137 10.81 -3.95 4.08
C HIS A 137 12.34 -3.77 4.08
N PRO A 138 13.02 -3.81 5.23
CA PRO A 138 14.45 -3.49 5.34
C PRO A 138 15.38 -4.44 4.55
N LEU A 139 14.89 -5.64 4.26
CA LEU A 139 15.60 -6.66 3.49
C LEU A 139 15.43 -6.49 1.97
N ILE A 140 14.46 -5.69 1.52
CA ILE A 140 14.25 -5.47 0.09
C ILE A 140 15.06 -4.24 -0.33
N ARG A 141 16.20 -4.49 -0.96
CA ARG A 141 17.11 -3.45 -1.46
C ARG A 141 17.24 -3.53 -2.97
N VAL A 142 17.36 -2.37 -3.60
CA VAL A 142 17.77 -2.29 -4.99
C VAL A 142 19.29 -2.41 -5.04
N GLU A 143 19.79 -3.59 -5.40
CA GLU A 143 21.20 -3.74 -5.76
C GLU A 143 21.44 -3.01 -7.08
N CYS A 144 22.10 -1.85 -7.02
CA CYS A 144 22.72 -1.24 -8.20
C CYS A 144 23.92 -2.10 -8.60
N SER A 145 23.71 -3.05 -9.51
CA SER A 145 24.81 -3.57 -10.33
C SER A 145 25.32 -2.40 -11.15
N LYS A 146 26.52 -1.91 -10.82
CA LYS A 146 27.27 -0.94 -11.63
C LYS A 146 27.40 -1.55 -13.03
N LEU A 147 26.67 -1.00 -14.00
CA LEU A 147 26.94 -1.18 -15.42
C LEU A 147 27.81 -0.02 -15.88
#